data_AF-A0A0C9XWI0-F1
#
_entry.id   AF-A0A0C9XWI0-F1
#
_cell.length_a   1.000
_cell.length_b   1.000
_cell.length_c   1.000
_cell.angle_alpha   90.00
_cell.angle_beta   90.00
_cell.angle_gamma   90.00
#
_symmetry.space_group_name_H-M   'P 1'
#
loop_
_entity.id
_entity.type
_entity.pdbx_description
1 polymer ?
#
loop_
_entity_poly.entity_id
_entity_poly.type
_entity_poly.pdbx_seq_one_letter_code
_entity_poly.pdbx_strand_id
1 'polypeptide(L)'
;MTCKYCPASEATPIVHRDVRCLSHLAKTDGQGNCKHVPPEVRREARRLLMLKAGIEKVGVSDEDGEVEIVEESSVGKKQKGTSGSAVAVKRPIDAFLDRAMTEVETDKANIRMLRFFIHGNIPFSAADNPFFRKWVQMLRPSYGPASRYTL
;
A
#
# COMPACT_ATOMS: atom_id res chain seq x y z
N MET A 1 -24.81 1.97 -22.51
CA MET A 1 -23.95 1.00 -23.20
C MET A 1 -24.32 -0.40 -22.73
N THR A 2 -24.37 -1.39 -23.63
CA THR A 2 -24.67 -2.79 -23.30
C THR A 2 -23.37 -3.59 -23.08
N CYS A 3 -23.42 -4.61 -22.23
CA CYS A 3 -22.30 -5.52 -22.00
C CYS A 3 -22.05 -6.37 -23.26
N LYS A 4 -20.79 -6.46 -23.72
CA LYS A 4 -20.42 -7.26 -24.91
C LYS A 4 -20.65 -8.77 -24.74
N TYR A 5 -20.72 -9.25 -23.51
CA TYR A 5 -20.87 -10.66 -23.18
C TYR A 5 -22.31 -11.05 -22.83
N CYS A 6 -23.22 -10.09 -22.68
CA CYS A 6 -24.64 -10.42 -22.47
C CYS A 6 -25.33 -10.67 -23.82
N PRO A 7 -26.17 -11.71 -23.93
CA PRO A 7 -27.04 -11.85 -25.09
C PRO A 7 -27.99 -10.64 -25.17
N ALA A 8 -28.33 -10.22 -26.39
CA ALA A 8 -29.13 -9.02 -26.64
C ALA A 8 -30.50 -9.02 -25.92
N SER A 9 -31.02 -10.20 -25.55
CA SER A 9 -32.26 -10.39 -24.79
C SER A 9 -32.18 -10.01 -23.31
N GLU A 10 -30.98 -10.01 -22.70
CA GLU A 10 -30.78 -9.77 -21.26
C GLU A 10 -29.89 -8.53 -20.99
N ALA A 11 -29.47 -7.84 -22.06
CA ALA A 11 -28.55 -6.72 -21.97
C ALA A 11 -29.23 -5.46 -21.42
N THR A 12 -29.15 -5.25 -20.11
CA THR A 12 -29.57 -3.99 -19.49
C THR A 12 -28.58 -2.86 -19.82
N PRO A 13 -29.06 -1.63 -20.07
CA PRO A 13 -28.18 -0.50 -20.33
C PRO A 13 -27.41 -0.14 -19.05
N ILE A 14 -26.09 -0.32 -19.07
CA ILE A 14 -25.22 0.08 -17.97
C ILE A 14 -24.95 1.58 -18.10
N VAL A 15 -25.43 2.35 -17.12
CA VAL A 15 -25.18 3.79 -16.99
C VAL A 15 -23.96 4.01 -16.08
N HIS A 16 -23.03 4.88 -16.49
CA HIS A 16 -21.70 5.13 -15.91
C HIS A 16 -20.65 4.05 -16.24
N ARG A 17 -19.67 4.45 -17.08
CA ARG A 17 -18.75 3.59 -17.84
C ARG A 17 -17.84 2.68 -17.00
N ASP A 18 -17.39 3.13 -15.83
CA ASP A 18 -16.19 2.52 -15.23
C ASP A 18 -16.47 1.64 -14.01
N VAL A 19 -17.39 2.04 -13.12
CA VAL A 19 -17.62 1.30 -11.86
C VAL A 19 -18.65 0.19 -12.07
N ARG A 20 -19.72 0.48 -12.80
CA ARG A 20 -20.84 -0.46 -12.95
C ARG A 20 -20.51 -1.60 -13.91
N CYS A 21 -19.74 -1.34 -14.97
CA CYS A 21 -19.23 -2.38 -15.87
C CYS A 21 -18.34 -3.38 -15.12
N LEU A 22 -17.38 -2.91 -14.32
CA LEU A 22 -16.52 -3.80 -13.52
C LEU A 22 -17.34 -4.62 -12.50
N SER A 23 -18.32 -4.00 -11.83
CA SER A 23 -19.17 -4.71 -10.88
C SER A 23 -20.07 -5.77 -11.53
N HIS A 24 -20.50 -5.52 -12.77
CA HIS A 24 -21.34 -6.43 -13.57
C HIS A 24 -20.55 -7.64 -14.09
N LEU A 25 -19.25 -7.48 -14.35
CA LEU A 25 -18.35 -8.55 -14.81
C LEU A 25 -17.75 -9.39 -13.67
N ALA A 26 -17.51 -8.78 -12.50
CA ALA A 26 -16.79 -9.42 -11.40
C ALA A 26 -17.64 -10.32 -10.49
N LYS A 27 -18.94 -10.03 -10.34
CA LYS A 27 -19.87 -10.72 -9.45
C LYS A 27 -20.57 -11.88 -10.15
N THR A 28 -20.62 -13.04 -9.50
CA THR A 28 -21.26 -14.26 -10.02
C THR A 28 -22.75 -14.33 -9.71
N ASP A 29 -23.15 -13.82 -8.54
CA ASP A 29 -24.48 -14.08 -8.00
C ASP A 29 -25.21 -12.75 -7.78
N GLY A 30 -26.13 -12.43 -8.68
CA GLY A 30 -26.98 -11.26 -8.59
C GLY A 30 -27.83 -11.06 -9.84
N GLN A 31 -29.09 -10.70 -9.64
CA GLN A 31 -30.02 -10.34 -10.70
C GLN A 31 -29.47 -9.10 -11.43
N GLY A 32 -29.03 -9.26 -12.69
CA GLY A 32 -28.39 -8.20 -13.48
C GLY A 32 -26.86 -8.30 -13.64
N ASN A 33 -26.20 -9.41 -13.27
CA ASN A 33 -24.78 -9.69 -13.55
C ASN A 33 -24.60 -10.60 -14.78
N CYS A 34 -23.46 -10.50 -15.48
CA CYS A 34 -23.23 -11.28 -16.69
C CYS A 34 -22.75 -12.71 -16.40
N LYS A 35 -23.58 -13.70 -16.77
CA LYS A 35 -23.29 -15.13 -16.60
C LYS A 35 -22.24 -15.65 -17.59
N HIS A 36 -22.16 -15.05 -18.78
CA HIS A 36 -21.37 -15.53 -19.93
C HIS A 36 -19.93 -14.98 -20.00
N VAL A 37 -19.46 -14.27 -18.98
CA VAL A 37 -18.09 -13.71 -18.98
C VAL A 37 -17.06 -14.84 -18.85
N PRO A 38 -16.02 -14.89 -19.70
CA PRO A 38 -14.89 -15.81 -19.53
C PRO A 38 -14.21 -15.68 -18.16
N PRO A 39 -13.68 -16.79 -17.60
CA PRO A 39 -13.09 -16.79 -16.26
C PRO A 39 -11.87 -15.86 -16.13
N GLU A 40 -11.12 -15.67 -17.22
CA GLU A 40 -9.95 -14.78 -17.29
C GLU A 40 -10.35 -13.31 -17.12
N VAL A 41 -11.32 -12.85 -17.90
CA VAL A 41 -11.86 -11.48 -17.85
C VAL A 41 -12.51 -11.20 -16.49
N ARG A 42 -13.14 -12.21 -15.88
CA ARG A 42 -13.71 -12.11 -14.53
C ARG A 42 -12.63 -11.92 -13.47
N ARG A 43 -11.51 -12.64 -13.58
CA ARG A 43 -10.36 -12.51 -12.66
C ARG A 43 -9.75 -11.11 -12.75
N GLU A 44 -9.59 -10.60 -13.97
CA GLU A 44 -9.07 -9.26 -14.22
C GLU A 44 -10.01 -8.16 -13.71
N ALA A 45 -11.32 -8.30 -13.94
CA ALA A 45 -12.32 -7.37 -13.41
C ALA A 45 -12.32 -7.33 -11.86
N ARG A 46 -12.13 -8.48 -11.20
CA ARG A 46 -11.96 -8.55 -9.74
C ARG A 46 -10.67 -7.85 -9.29
N ARG A 47 -9.56 -8.07 -10.00
CA ARG A 47 -8.28 -7.42 -9.72
C ARG A 47 -8.39 -5.89 -9.82
N LEU A 48 -9.04 -5.38 -10.87
CA LEU A 48 -9.26 -3.94 -11.05
C LEU A 48 -10.17 -3.33 -9.97
N LEU A 49 -11.19 -4.07 -9.53
CA LEU A 49 -12.04 -3.68 -8.40
C LEU A 49 -11.26 -3.61 -7.08
N MET A 50 -10.36 -4.58 -6.84
CA MET A 50 -9.50 -4.59 -5.65
C MET A 50 -8.48 -3.44 -5.66
N LEU A 51 -7.83 -3.20 -6.80
CA LEU A 51 -6.92 -2.06 -6.99
C LEU A 51 -7.63 -0.73 -6.75
N LYS A 52 -8.84 -0.57 -7.29
CA LYS A 52 -9.66 0.63 -7.07
C LYS A 52 -10.08 0.81 -5.60
N ALA A 53 -10.19 -0.29 -4.85
CA ALA A 53 -10.47 -0.26 -3.41
C ALA A 53 -9.22 -0.05 -2.55
N GLY A 54 -8.03 0.16 -3.15
CA GLY A 54 -6.77 0.33 -2.43
C GLY A 54 -6.20 -0.95 -1.83
N ILE A 55 -6.63 -2.12 -2.30
CA ILE A 55 -6.11 -3.43 -1.89
C ILE A 55 -5.04 -3.82 -2.91
N GLU A 56 -3.79 -3.44 -2.66
CA GLU A 56 -2.73 -3.57 -3.66
C GLU A 56 -2.08 -4.95 -3.77
N LYS A 57 -2.30 -5.89 -2.83
CA LYS A 57 -1.70 -7.24 -2.90
C LYS A 57 -2.57 -8.32 -2.26
N VAL A 58 -3.06 -9.25 -3.08
CA VAL A 58 -3.26 -10.66 -2.68
C VAL A 58 -1.99 -11.36 -3.17
N GLY A 59 -1.14 -11.79 -2.24
CA GLY A 59 0.07 -12.54 -2.57
C GLY A 59 -0.31 -13.87 -3.21
N VAL A 60 0.06 -14.06 -4.47
CA VAL A 60 0.38 -15.39 -4.99
C VAL A 60 1.88 -15.51 -4.78
N SER A 61 2.23 -16.40 -3.86
CA SER A 61 3.59 -16.80 -3.50
C SER A 61 4.21 -17.60 -4.63
N ASP A 62 5.35 -17.15 -5.14
CA ASP A 62 6.39 -18.00 -5.68
C ASP A 62 7.73 -17.51 -5.11
N GLU A 63 8.30 -18.36 -4.27
CA GLU A 63 9.71 -18.55 -3.90
C GLU A 63 10.43 -17.51 -2.99
N ASP A 64 10.78 -18.06 -1.81
CA ASP A 64 11.97 -17.88 -0.98
C ASP A 64 12.23 -16.55 -0.26
N GLY A 65 11.94 -16.57 1.05
CA GLY A 65 12.40 -15.58 2.02
C GLY A 65 11.65 -15.70 3.34
N GLU A 66 12.18 -16.54 4.23
CA GLU A 66 11.88 -16.71 5.66
C GLU A 66 10.79 -15.78 6.26
N VAL A 67 9.66 -16.39 6.59
CA VAL A 67 8.51 -15.74 7.23
C VAL A 67 8.57 -16.03 8.72
N GLU A 68 8.93 -15.02 9.52
CA GLU A 68 8.65 -15.06 10.96
C GLU A 68 7.14 -14.88 11.18
N ILE A 69 6.55 -15.90 11.78
CA ILE A 69 5.15 -15.98 12.19
C ILE A 69 4.97 -15.05 13.40
N VAL A 70 4.13 -14.02 13.26
CA VAL A 70 3.50 -13.38 14.41
C VAL A 70 2.01 -13.70 14.36
N GLU A 71 1.58 -14.43 15.38
CA GLU A 71 0.27 -15.05 15.54
C GLU A 71 -0.91 -14.13 15.27
N GLU A 72 -1.92 -14.71 14.62
CA GLU A 72 -3.25 -14.19 14.43
C GLU A 72 -3.85 -13.66 15.74
N SER A 73 -4.35 -12.43 15.70
CA SER A 73 -5.49 -12.07 16.55
C SER A 73 -6.57 -11.38 15.71
N SER A 74 -7.56 -12.20 15.36
CA SER A 74 -8.96 -11.85 15.09
C SER A 74 -9.29 -10.81 14.00
N VAL A 75 -10.01 -11.30 12.99
CA VAL A 75 -10.73 -10.53 11.96
C VAL A 75 -11.69 -9.52 12.60
N GLY A 76 -11.23 -8.28 12.78
CA GLY A 76 -12.08 -7.13 13.04
C GLY A 76 -12.62 -6.55 11.73
N LYS A 77 -13.95 -6.39 11.63
CA LYS A 77 -14.63 -5.70 10.51
C LYS A 77 -13.93 -4.37 10.18
N LYS A 78 -13.29 -4.27 9.01
CA LYS A 78 -12.80 -2.99 8.47
C LYS A 78 -13.98 -2.04 8.31
N GLN A 79 -14.06 -1.02 9.16
CA GLN A 79 -14.94 0.13 8.95
C GLN A 79 -14.61 0.76 7.61
N LYS A 80 -15.65 1.01 6.82
CA LYS A 80 -15.61 1.68 5.54
C LYS A 80 -15.23 3.15 5.77
N GLY A 81 -13.93 3.43 5.78
CA GLY A 81 -13.42 4.80 5.80
C GLY A 81 -13.85 5.53 4.54
N THR A 82 -14.45 6.70 4.70
CA THR A 82 -14.62 7.68 3.64
C THR A 82 -13.24 8.05 3.08
N SER A 83 -13.13 8.12 1.76
CA SER A 83 -11.91 8.50 1.04
C SER A 83 -11.33 9.80 1.64
N GLY A 84 -10.11 9.72 2.16
CA GLY A 84 -9.37 10.87 2.69
C GLY A 84 -9.11 10.86 4.20
N SER A 85 -9.66 9.93 4.98
CA SER A 85 -9.30 9.80 6.39
C SER A 85 -7.99 9.03 6.55
N ALA A 86 -6.92 9.70 6.96
CA ALA A 86 -5.71 9.06 7.41
C ALA A 86 -6.05 8.18 8.62
N VAL A 87 -6.15 6.86 8.40
CA VAL A 87 -6.41 5.92 9.47
C VAL A 87 -5.18 5.92 10.38
N ALA A 88 -5.31 6.53 11.55
CA ALA A 88 -4.31 6.44 12.59
C ALA A 88 -4.17 4.97 12.99
N VAL A 89 -3.10 4.33 12.54
CA VAL A 89 -2.75 2.97 12.93
C VAL A 89 -2.46 3.00 14.42
N LYS A 90 -3.29 2.31 15.22
CA LYS A 90 -3.03 2.15 16.65
C LYS A 90 -1.70 1.44 16.81
N ARG A 91 -0.73 2.08 17.47
CA ARG A 91 0.58 1.52 17.78
C ARG A 91 0.71 1.35 19.30
N PRO A 92 1.40 0.29 19.77
CA PRO A 92 1.69 0.13 21.19
C PRO A 92 2.55 1.30 21.69
N ILE A 93 2.53 1.55 23.01
CA ILE A 93 3.32 2.62 23.65
C ILE A 93 4.81 2.48 23.32
N ASP A 94 5.31 1.25 23.23
CA ASP A 94 6.71 0.95 22.87
C ASP A 94 7.12 1.45 21.48
N ALA A 95 6.16 1.67 20.58
CA ALA A 95 6.45 2.26 19.27
C ALA A 95 6.78 3.77 19.35
N PHE A 96 6.51 4.40 20.49
CA PHE A 96 6.82 5.80 20.78
C PHE A 96 8.05 5.95 21.68
N LEU A 97 8.51 4.85 22.29
CA LEU A 97 9.77 4.82 23.00
C LEU A 97 10.91 4.73 22.00
N ASP A 98 12.01 5.44 22.29
CA ASP A 98 13.19 5.35 21.45
C ASP A 98 13.81 3.95 21.61
N ARG A 99 13.58 3.10 20.61
CA ARG A 99 14.26 1.81 20.47
C ARG A 99 15.32 1.89 19.39
N ALA A 100 16.39 1.10 19.59
CA ALA A 100 17.36 0.82 18.56
C ALA A 100 16.65 0.35 17.27
N MET A 101 17.02 0.97 16.16
CA MET A 101 16.52 0.57 14.85
C MET A 101 17.18 -0.74 14.43
N THR A 102 16.44 -1.56 13.69
CA THR A 102 17.07 -2.68 12.99
C THR A 102 17.92 -2.17 11.83
N GLU A 103 18.82 -2.99 11.31
CA GLU A 103 19.66 -2.62 10.15
C GLU A 103 18.80 -2.21 8.95
N VAL A 104 17.74 -2.98 8.67
CA VAL A 104 16.78 -2.71 7.59
C VAL A 104 16.06 -1.36 7.77
N GLU A 105 15.74 -0.98 9.01
CA GLU A 105 15.13 0.32 9.30
C GLU A 105 16.11 1.47 9.12
N THR A 106 17.37 1.25 9.50
CA THR A 106 18.47 2.19 9.33
C THR A 106 18.73 2.48 7.86
N ASP A 107 18.80 1.45 7.03
CA ASP A 107 18.98 1.60 5.59
C ASP A 107 17.81 2.36 4.95
N LYS A 108 16.58 2.03 5.35
CA LYS A 108 15.39 2.76 4.88
C LYS A 108 15.41 4.23 5.31
N ALA A 109 15.88 4.54 6.53
CA ALA A 109 16.02 5.91 7.00
C ALA A 109 17.10 6.66 6.20
N ASN A 110 18.25 6.04 5.97
CA ASN A 110 19.35 6.58 5.17
C ASN A 110 18.91 6.89 3.72
N ILE A 111 18.17 5.99 3.07
CA ILE A 111 17.64 6.22 1.71
C ILE A 111 16.67 7.41 1.69
N ARG A 112 15.84 7.58 2.72
CA ARG A 112 14.92 8.73 2.82
C ARG A 112 15.69 10.03 3.04
N MET A 113 16.71 10.00 3.87
CA MET A 113 17.61 11.12 4.10
C MET A 113 18.34 11.50 2.79
N LEU A 114 18.89 10.53 2.06
CA LEU A 114 19.52 10.75 0.76
C LEU A 114 18.57 11.45 -0.22
N ARG A 115 17.33 10.96 -0.35
CA ARG A 115 16.31 11.61 -1.20
C ARG A 115 16.08 13.06 -0.79
N PHE A 116 16.02 13.36 0.51
CA PHE A 116 15.89 14.73 0.99
C PHE A 116 17.09 15.60 0.59
N PHE A 117 18.31 15.07 0.70
CA PHE A 117 19.52 15.79 0.28
C PHE A 117 19.52 16.09 -1.22
N ILE A 118 19.19 15.10 -2.05
CA ILE A 118 19.14 15.26 -3.51
C ILE A 118 18.04 16.27 -3.90
N HIS A 119 16.81 16.09 -3.41
CA HIS A 119 15.69 16.95 -3.80
C HIS A 119 15.77 18.35 -3.20
N GLY A 120 16.39 18.49 -2.03
CA GLY A 120 16.65 19.79 -1.41
C GLY A 120 17.89 20.49 -1.96
N ASN A 121 18.62 19.87 -2.91
CA ASN A 121 19.91 20.33 -3.39
C ASN A 121 20.89 20.67 -2.25
N ILE A 122 20.89 19.84 -1.22
CA ILE A 122 21.70 20.01 -0.01
C ILE A 122 23.04 19.31 -0.25
N PRO A 123 24.19 19.99 -0.02
CA PRO A 123 25.49 19.35 -0.17
C PRO A 123 25.64 18.20 0.83
N PHE A 124 26.18 17.06 0.40
CA PHE A 124 26.36 15.88 1.26
C PHE A 124 27.25 16.15 2.47
N SER A 125 28.13 17.16 2.41
CA SER A 125 28.90 17.62 3.58
C SER A 125 28.02 18.09 4.74
N ALA A 126 26.76 18.45 4.49
CA ALA A 126 25.81 18.81 5.54
C ALA A 126 25.43 17.62 6.44
N ALA A 127 25.61 16.38 5.96
CA ALA A 127 25.37 15.18 6.77
C ALA A 127 26.35 15.07 7.96
N ASP A 128 27.58 15.57 7.78
CA ASP A 128 28.60 15.59 8.83
C ASP A 128 28.53 16.86 9.70
N ASN A 129 27.57 17.76 9.44
CA ASN A 129 27.43 18.98 10.19
C ASN A 129 27.07 18.67 11.66
N PRO A 130 27.82 19.18 12.66
CA PRO A 130 27.54 18.92 14.08
C PRO A 130 26.14 19.33 14.52
N PHE A 131 25.57 20.40 13.95
CA PHE A 131 24.21 20.85 14.27
C PHE A 131 23.15 19.90 13.71
N PHE A 132 23.36 19.38 12.50
CA PHE A 132 22.49 18.35 11.92
C PHE A 132 22.52 17.07 12.76
N ARG A 133 23.70 16.59 13.13
CA ARG A 133 23.84 15.41 14.01
C ARG A 133 23.15 15.59 15.36
N LYS A 134 23.33 16.74 16.02
CA LYS A 134 22.65 17.06 17.28
C LYS A 134 21.13 17.09 17.13
N TRP A 135 20.63 17.65 16.03
CA TRP A 135 19.20 17.69 15.74
C TRP A 135 18.62 16.30 15.51
N VAL A 136 19.29 15.46 14.71
CA VAL A 136 18.89 14.05 14.51
C VAL A 136 18.88 13.28 15.83
N GLN A 137 19.92 13.46 16.65
CA GLN A 137 20.04 12.80 17.95
C GLN A 137 18.99 13.27 18.97
N MET A 138 18.52 14.52 18.87
CA MET A 138 17.40 15.02 19.69
C MET A 138 16.08 14.35 19.29
N LEU A 139 15.83 14.18 17.98
CA LEU A 139 14.62 13.55 17.49
C LEU A 139 14.62 12.03 17.74
N ARG A 140 15.78 11.39 17.58
CA ARG A 140 15.94 9.95 17.75
C ARG A 140 17.37 9.61 18.20
N PRO A 141 17.63 9.53 19.51
CA PRO A 141 18.96 9.25 20.06
C PRO A 141 19.61 7.96 19.55
N SER A 142 18.81 6.93 19.29
CA SER A 142 19.26 5.63 18.78
C SER A 142 19.74 5.63 17.32
N TYR A 143 19.48 6.68 16.54
CA TYR A 143 19.81 6.73 15.12
C TYR A 143 21.11 7.50 14.84
N GLY A 144 22.10 6.80 14.28
CA GLY A 144 23.28 7.40 13.67
C GLY A 144 23.05 7.64 12.17
N PRO A 145 22.92 8.90 11.70
CA PRO A 145 22.72 9.17 10.28
C PRO A 145 23.96 8.79 9.46
N ALA A 146 23.73 8.38 8.21
CA ALA A 146 24.80 8.10 7.26
C ALA A 146 25.71 9.34 7.05
N SER A 147 27.01 9.09 6.93
CA SER A 147 28.01 10.12 6.62
C SER A 147 27.94 10.55 5.16
N ARG A 148 28.65 11.63 4.80
CA ARG A 148 28.77 12.07 3.40
C ARG A 148 29.34 11.03 2.43
N TYR A 149 30.02 10.00 2.94
CA TYR A 149 30.65 8.95 2.11
C TYR A 149 29.73 7.76 1.86
N THR A 150 28.68 7.64 2.65
CA THR A 150 27.75 6.50 2.68
C THR A 150 26.33 6.91 2.27
N LEU A 151 26.13 8.19 1.94
CA LEU A 151 24.90 8.76 1.38
C LEU A 151 24.97 8.75 -0.14
#